data_AF-A0A8D5ZFK0-F1
#
_entry.id   AF-A0A8D5ZFK0-F1
#
_cell.length_a   1.000
_cell.length_b   1.000
_cell.length_c   1.000
_cell.angle_alpha   90.00
_cell.angle_beta   90.00
_cell.angle_gamma   90.00
#
_symmetry.space_group_name_H-M   'P 1'
#
loop_
_entity.id
_entity.type
_entity.pdbx_description
1 polymer ?
#
loop_
_entity_poly.entity_id
_entity_poly.type
_entity_poly.pdbx_seq_one_letter_code
_entity_poly.pdbx_strand_id
1 'polypeptide(L)'
;MKLIIAYDDGRTQELEPKKVEIISSREGNIAHYKIATRGEITIIFHAFVPTTEMVTLTPKLPDLKIEEKIDSSRKYQMSANEMINAAKSRIRGSPEYNCVYCGEPASNSYQGKRVCSECFSQLSSKGESEEFLRYVNRKLMRKLVGNQQR
;
A
#
# COMPACT_ATOMS: atom_id res chain seq x y z
N MET A 1 -15.51 33.11 -22.47
CA MET A 1 -16.00 31.88 -23.16
C MET A 1 -17.44 31.68 -22.74
N LYS A 2 -18.32 31.22 -23.63
CA LYS A 2 -19.74 31.00 -23.33
C LYS A 2 -20.12 29.54 -23.57
N LEU A 3 -20.93 28.98 -22.68
CA LEU A 3 -21.51 27.64 -22.78
C LEU A 3 -23.02 27.78 -23.00
N ILE A 4 -23.53 27.23 -24.09
CA ILE A 4 -24.97 27.22 -24.37
C ILE A 4 -25.43 25.76 -24.31
N ILE A 5 -26.41 25.50 -23.47
CA ILE A 5 -27.06 24.19 -23.33
C ILE A 5 -28.43 24.31 -23.97
N ALA A 6 -28.65 23.56 -25.06
CA ALA A 6 -29.95 23.43 -25.69
C ALA A 6 -30.60 22.12 -25.22
N TYR A 7 -31.84 22.21 -24.74
CA TYR A 7 -32.63 21.08 -24.31
C TYR A 7 -33.61 20.67 -25.42
N ASP A 8 -34.04 19.40 -25.40
CA ASP A 8 -34.95 18.85 -26.42
C ASP A 8 -36.33 19.51 -26.44
N ASP A 9 -36.71 20.19 -25.36
CA ASP A 9 -37.95 20.97 -25.26
C ASP A 9 -37.83 22.40 -25.82
N GLY A 10 -36.70 22.71 -26.47
CA GLY A 10 -36.44 24.01 -27.07
C GLY A 10 -35.96 25.08 -26.08
N ARG A 11 -35.84 24.77 -24.78
CA ARG A 11 -35.23 25.69 -23.81
C ARG A 11 -33.73 25.78 -24.06
N THR A 12 -33.19 26.97 -23.85
CA THR A 12 -31.74 27.20 -23.87
C THR A 12 -31.28 27.81 -22.56
N GLN A 13 -30.15 27.35 -22.06
CA GLN A 13 -29.50 27.90 -20.88
C GLN A 13 -28.10 28.37 -21.27
N GLU A 14 -27.85 29.66 -21.07
CA GLU A 14 -26.52 30.25 -21.22
C GLU A 14 -25.80 30.23 -19.87
N LEU A 15 -24.56 29.77 -19.90
CA LEU A 15 -23.67 29.67 -18.77
C LEU A 15 -22.32 30.27 -19.15
N GLU A 16 -21.69 30.98 -18.21
CA GLU A 16 -20.38 31.57 -18.43
C GLU A 16 -19.32 30.87 -17.57
N PRO A 17 -18.52 29.95 -18.16
CA PRO A 17 -17.45 29.29 -17.43
C PRO A 17 -16.35 30.26 -17.05
N LYS A 18 -15.91 30.18 -15.79
CA LYS A 18 -14.84 31.02 -15.26
C LYS A 18 -13.49 30.40 -15.58
N LYS A 19 -12.55 31.22 -16.05
CA LYS A 19 -11.15 30.82 -16.15
C LYS A 19 -10.62 30.62 -14.74
N VAL A 20 -10.13 29.43 -14.43
CA VAL A 20 -9.70 29.06 -13.07
C VAL A 20 -8.18 29.00 -12.95
N GLU A 21 -7.49 28.52 -13.97
CA GLU A 21 -6.03 28.38 -13.96
C GLU A 21 -5.46 28.27 -15.37
N ILE A 22 -4.16 28.47 -15.48
CA ILE A 22 -3.37 28.22 -16.68
C ILE A 22 -2.31 27.18 -16.32
N ILE A 23 -2.30 26.07 -17.06
CA ILE A 23 -1.49 24.87 -16.84
C ILE A 23 -0.40 24.83 -17.91
N SER A 24 0.82 24.44 -17.52
CA SER A 24 1.91 24.18 -18.47
C SER A 24 1.74 22.80 -19.12
N SER A 25 1.84 22.73 -20.45
CA SER A 25 1.89 21.48 -21.21
C SER A 25 3.07 21.50 -22.19
N ARG A 26 3.46 20.32 -22.71
CA ARG A 26 4.56 20.15 -23.67
C ARG A 26 4.37 20.95 -24.96
N GLU A 27 3.12 21.20 -25.32
CA GLU A 27 2.71 21.86 -26.57
C GLU A 27 2.36 23.35 -26.38
N GLY A 28 2.48 23.87 -25.16
CA GLY A 28 2.11 25.24 -24.80
C GLY A 28 1.22 25.32 -23.57
N ASN A 29 0.87 26.53 -23.17
CA ASN A 29 0.04 26.74 -21.99
C ASN A 29 -1.43 26.46 -22.31
N ILE A 30 -2.17 25.98 -21.31
CA ILE A 30 -3.58 25.61 -21.43
C ILE A 30 -4.37 26.38 -20.38
N ALA A 31 -5.35 27.17 -20.81
CA ALA A 31 -6.33 27.80 -19.94
C ALA A 31 -7.44 26.80 -19.61
N HIS A 32 -7.64 26.56 -18.32
CA HIS A 32 -8.71 25.74 -17.80
C HIS A 32 -9.89 26.64 -17.39
N TYR A 33 -11.05 26.37 -17.97
CA TYR A 33 -12.32 27.01 -17.64
C TYR A 33 -13.23 26.00 -16.95
N LYS A 34 -13.91 26.43 -15.89
CA LYS A 34 -14.81 25.59 -15.11
C LYS A 34 -16.14 26.29 -14.84
N ILE A 35 -17.22 25.53 -14.89
CA ILE A 35 -18.48 25.87 -14.23
C ILE A 35 -19.07 24.65 -13.56
N ALA A 36 -19.65 24.87 -12.37
CA ALA A 36 -20.45 23.88 -11.67
C ALA A 36 -21.72 24.56 -11.17
N THR A 37 -22.88 24.08 -11.62
CA THR A 37 -24.18 24.54 -11.13
C THR A 37 -24.87 23.41 -10.39
N ARG A 38 -25.62 23.75 -9.34
CA ARG A 38 -26.41 22.83 -8.55
C ARG A 38 -27.85 23.31 -8.55
N GLY A 39 -28.77 22.42 -8.92
CA GLY A 39 -30.19 22.70 -9.08
C GLY A 39 -30.94 21.41 -9.43
N GLU A 40 -32.09 21.52 -10.11
CA GLU A 40 -32.80 20.34 -10.65
C GLU A 40 -31.93 19.51 -11.60
N ILE A 41 -31.08 20.18 -12.38
CA ILE A 41 -30.03 19.56 -13.20
C ILE A 41 -28.69 20.06 -12.68
N THR A 42 -27.81 19.09 -12.38
CA THR A 42 -26.42 19.40 -12.00
C THR A 42 -25.56 19.41 -13.26
N ILE A 43 -24.92 20.55 -13.52
CA ILE A 43 -24.03 20.70 -14.69
C ILE A 43 -22.62 20.90 -14.17
N ILE A 44 -21.71 20.04 -14.64
CA ILE A 44 -20.27 20.16 -14.39
C ILE A 44 -19.62 20.23 -15.76
N PHE A 45 -18.93 21.33 -16.03
CA PHE A 45 -18.27 21.57 -17.30
C PHE A 45 -16.84 22.03 -17.08
N HIS A 46 -15.94 21.42 -17.84
CA HIS A 46 -14.51 21.69 -17.88
C HIS A 46 -14.09 21.85 -19.33
N ALA A 47 -13.38 22.93 -19.65
CA ALA A 47 -12.76 23.12 -20.96
C ALA A 47 -11.30 23.52 -20.81
N PHE A 48 -10.47 22.93 -21.66
CA PHE A 48 -9.03 23.15 -21.71
C PHE A 48 -8.72 23.75 -23.08
N VAL A 49 -8.35 25.03 -23.09
CA VAL A 49 -8.16 25.79 -24.33
C VAL A 49 -6.70 26.25 -24.39
N PRO A 50 -5.97 26.02 -25.49
CA PRO A 50 -4.63 26.56 -25.67
C PRO A 50 -4.60 28.08 -25.45
N THR A 51 -3.59 28.58 -24.74
CA THR A 51 -3.42 30.00 -24.45
C THR A 51 -1.96 30.41 -24.51
N THR A 52 -1.72 31.68 -24.83
CA THR A 52 -0.40 32.32 -24.76
C THR A 52 -0.15 33.00 -23.41
N GLU A 53 -1.13 32.98 -22.51
CA GLU A 53 -1.02 33.56 -21.18
C GLU A 53 -0.01 32.77 -20.32
N MET A 54 0.63 33.45 -19.36
CA MET A 54 1.59 32.82 -18.45
C MET A 54 0.89 31.86 -17.48
N VAL A 55 1.57 30.76 -17.15
CA VAL A 55 1.11 29.74 -16.21
C VAL A 55 0.82 30.38 -14.85
N THR A 56 -0.40 30.20 -14.34
CA THR A 56 -0.83 30.76 -13.05
C THR A 56 -0.70 29.77 -11.90
N LEU A 57 -0.51 28.48 -12.20
CA LEU A 57 -0.08 27.49 -11.22
C LEU A 57 1.44 27.56 -11.06
N THR A 58 1.93 28.36 -10.12
CA THR A 58 3.01 27.84 -9.28
C THR A 58 2.40 26.65 -8.56
N PRO A 59 2.97 25.42 -8.63
CA PRO A 59 2.46 24.33 -7.81
C PRO A 59 2.46 24.84 -6.38
N LYS A 60 1.25 25.03 -5.82
CA LYS A 60 1.13 25.20 -4.37
C LYS A 60 1.72 23.91 -3.83
N LEU A 61 2.91 23.99 -3.24
CA LEU A 61 3.34 22.96 -2.29
C LEU A 61 2.11 22.72 -1.41
N PRO A 62 1.57 21.50 -1.33
CA PRO A 62 0.29 21.30 -0.68
C PRO A 62 0.47 21.67 0.80
N ASP A 63 0.09 22.89 1.15
CA ASP A 63 0.13 23.35 2.54
C ASP A 63 -0.85 22.48 3.31
N LEU A 64 -0.28 21.56 4.08
CA LEU A 64 -0.87 20.91 5.24
C LEU A 64 -2.26 20.28 5.01
N LYS A 65 -2.37 19.34 4.07
CA LYS A 65 -3.32 18.20 4.13
C LYS A 65 -2.68 16.87 3.74
N ILE A 66 -1.35 16.83 3.71
CA ILE A 66 -0.60 15.62 3.40
C ILE A 66 -0.63 14.67 4.60
N GLU A 67 -0.66 15.16 5.84
CA GLU A 67 -0.64 14.30 7.02
C GLU A 67 -1.92 13.45 7.17
N GLU A 68 -3.12 14.01 6.95
CA GLU A 68 -4.37 13.24 7.03
C GLU A 68 -4.55 12.24 5.86
N LYS A 69 -4.09 12.60 4.65
CA LYS A 69 -4.11 11.67 3.50
C LYS A 69 -3.03 10.60 3.61
N ILE A 70 -1.86 10.91 4.16
CA ILE A 70 -0.83 9.91 4.49
C ILE A 70 -1.35 8.98 5.59
N ASP A 71 -2.05 9.50 6.60
CA ASP A 71 -2.55 8.67 7.70
C ASP A 71 -3.70 7.75 7.27
N SER A 72 -4.63 8.25 6.45
CA SER A 72 -5.68 7.40 5.84
C SER A 72 -5.13 6.43 4.79
N SER A 73 -4.13 6.82 3.99
CA SER A 73 -3.46 5.91 3.04
C SER A 73 -2.57 4.89 3.73
N ARG A 74 -1.95 5.24 4.88
CA ARG A 74 -1.23 4.31 5.75
C ARG A 74 -2.20 3.35 6.42
N LYS A 75 -3.36 3.82 6.91
CA LYS A 75 -4.41 2.95 7.46
C LYS A 75 -4.99 2.02 6.39
N TYR A 76 -5.22 2.50 5.17
CA TYR A 76 -5.64 1.66 4.05
C TYR A 76 -4.54 0.71 3.57
N GLN A 77 -3.27 1.13 3.51
CA GLN A 77 -2.15 0.24 3.23
C GLN A 77 -1.98 -0.80 4.34
N MET A 78 -2.18 -0.44 5.60
CA MET A 78 -2.15 -1.38 6.72
C MET A 78 -3.30 -2.38 6.61
N SER A 79 -4.52 -1.93 6.34
CA SER A 79 -5.69 -2.80 6.20
C SER A 79 -5.62 -3.68 4.94
N ALA A 80 -5.18 -3.13 3.81
CA ALA A 80 -4.98 -3.87 2.57
C ALA A 80 -3.78 -4.82 2.69
N ASN A 81 -2.68 -4.42 3.33
CA ASN A 81 -1.57 -5.33 3.63
C ASN A 81 -1.97 -6.39 4.66
N GLU A 82 -2.84 -6.11 5.62
CA GLU A 82 -3.40 -7.09 6.55
C GLU A 82 -4.30 -8.07 5.84
N MET A 83 -5.17 -7.63 4.94
CA MET A 83 -5.99 -8.50 4.11
C MET A 83 -5.15 -9.29 3.10
N ILE A 84 -4.13 -8.68 2.49
CA ILE A 84 -3.18 -9.34 1.58
C ILE A 84 -2.30 -10.30 2.37
N ASN A 85 -1.89 -10.01 3.60
CA ASN A 85 -1.11 -10.90 4.45
C ASN A 85 -1.97 -12.03 5.01
N ALA A 86 -3.24 -11.79 5.33
CA ALA A 86 -4.23 -12.79 5.71
C ALA A 86 -4.64 -13.68 4.52
N ALA A 87 -4.67 -13.13 3.31
CA ALA A 87 -4.91 -13.89 2.09
C ALA A 87 -3.66 -14.65 1.65
N LYS A 88 -2.47 -14.04 1.75
CA LYS A 88 -1.17 -14.71 1.50
C LYS A 88 -0.93 -15.84 2.49
N SER A 89 -1.26 -15.66 3.78
CA SER A 89 -1.17 -16.74 4.78
C SER A 89 -2.18 -17.87 4.56
N ARG A 90 -3.26 -17.61 3.82
CA ARG A 90 -4.24 -18.64 3.39
C ARG A 90 -3.90 -19.31 2.06
N ILE A 91 -3.16 -18.64 1.16
CA ILE A 91 -2.92 -19.10 -0.22
C ILE A 91 -1.49 -19.64 -0.45
N ARG A 92 -0.49 -19.22 0.34
CA ARG A 92 0.87 -19.72 0.26
C ARG A 92 1.40 -19.99 1.65
N GLY A 93 1.87 -21.21 1.89
CA GLY A 93 2.45 -21.67 3.15
C GLY A 93 3.35 -20.62 3.79
N SER A 94 3.19 -20.50 5.10
CA SER A 94 3.98 -19.76 6.08
C SER A 94 5.36 -19.24 5.60
N PRO A 95 5.76 -17.99 5.92
CA PRO A 95 7.19 -17.71 6.00
C PRO A 95 7.76 -18.67 7.05
N GLU A 96 8.61 -19.59 6.63
CA GLU A 96 9.27 -20.54 7.52
C GLU A 96 10.15 -19.74 8.48
N TYR A 97 9.61 -19.42 9.65
CA TYR A 97 10.44 -19.01 10.78
C TYR A 97 11.27 -20.22 11.14
N ASN A 98 12.59 -20.17 10.97
CA ASN A 98 13.45 -21.30 11.31
C ASN A 98 13.82 -21.29 12.79
N CYS A 99 14.00 -22.48 13.37
CA CYS A 99 14.43 -22.70 14.73
C CYS A 99 15.85 -22.15 14.90
N VAL A 100 16.05 -21.30 15.90
CA VAL A 100 17.35 -20.67 16.18
C VAL A 100 18.47 -21.70 16.45
N TYR A 101 18.13 -22.91 16.90
CA TYR A 101 19.12 -23.92 17.29
C TYR A 101 19.42 -24.97 16.20
N CYS A 102 18.43 -25.36 15.39
CA CYS A 102 18.61 -26.46 14.42
C CYS A 102 18.21 -26.12 12.98
N GLY A 103 17.66 -24.92 12.75
CA GLY A 103 17.24 -24.46 11.43
C GLY A 103 16.04 -25.20 10.83
N GLU A 104 15.30 -26.00 11.61
CA GLU A 104 14.02 -26.59 11.19
C GLU A 104 12.86 -25.60 11.34
N PRO A 105 11.72 -25.80 10.66
CA PRO A 105 10.55 -24.94 10.83
C PRO A 105 10.16 -24.78 12.31
N ALA A 106 10.14 -23.54 12.77
CA ALA A 106 9.80 -23.15 14.12
C ALA A 106 8.29 -23.03 14.25
N SER A 107 7.75 -23.82 15.18
CA SER A 107 6.34 -23.86 15.55
C SER A 107 6.08 -23.22 16.92
N ASN A 108 7.14 -22.94 17.70
CA ASN A 108 7.06 -22.53 19.11
C ASN A 108 7.99 -21.35 19.44
N SER A 109 7.86 -20.83 20.68
CA SER A 109 8.71 -19.77 21.25
C SER A 109 9.17 -20.15 22.65
N TYR A 110 10.47 -20.05 22.94
CA TYR A 110 11.07 -20.27 24.26
C TYR A 110 11.90 -19.05 24.64
N GLN A 111 11.54 -18.37 25.73
CA GLN A 111 12.20 -17.13 26.18
C GLN A 111 12.37 -16.07 25.06
N GLY A 112 11.35 -15.93 24.20
CA GLY A 112 11.37 -15.01 23.06
C GLY A 112 12.13 -15.51 21.82
N LYS A 113 12.81 -16.66 21.89
CA LYS A 113 13.48 -17.29 20.74
C LYS A 113 12.54 -18.26 20.04
N ARG A 114 12.49 -18.21 18.70
CA ARG A 114 11.69 -19.13 17.87
C ARG A 114 12.36 -20.50 17.81
N VAL A 115 11.62 -21.55 18.14
CA VAL A 115 12.13 -22.92 18.24
C VAL A 115 11.18 -23.93 17.58
N CYS A 116 11.71 -25.02 17.02
CA CYS A 116 10.89 -26.14 16.56
C CYS A 116 10.32 -26.93 17.75
N SER A 117 9.28 -27.72 17.52
CA SER A 117 8.61 -28.50 18.57
C SER A 117 9.57 -29.39 19.37
N GLU A 118 10.55 -30.01 18.69
CA GLU A 118 11.51 -30.88 19.37
C GLU A 118 12.49 -30.10 20.26
N CYS A 119 13.03 -28.99 19.77
CA CYS A 119 13.90 -28.12 20.58
C CYS A 119 13.12 -27.51 21.75
N PHE A 120 11.86 -27.14 21.55
CA PHE A 120 10.99 -26.63 22.61
C PHE A 120 10.76 -27.66 23.73
N SER A 121 10.52 -28.92 23.37
CA SER A 121 10.32 -30.01 24.33
C SER A 121 11.56 -30.23 25.20
N GLN A 122 12.75 -30.25 24.58
CA GLN A 122 14.02 -30.42 25.31
C GLN A 122 14.34 -29.21 26.20
N LEU A 123 14.14 -27.99 25.69
CA LEU A 123 14.34 -26.74 26.44
C LEU A 123 13.38 -26.62 27.63
N SER A 124 12.13 -27.04 27.46
CA SER A 124 11.12 -27.03 28.55
C SER A 124 11.47 -27.99 29.68
N SER A 125 12.13 -29.11 29.37
CA SER A 125 12.50 -30.12 30.37
C SER A 125 13.86 -29.84 31.04
N LYS A 126 14.84 -29.31 30.30
CA LYS A 126 16.25 -29.28 30.73
C LYS A 126 16.89 -27.89 30.66
N GLY A 127 16.16 -26.88 30.19
CA GLY A 127 16.71 -25.55 29.91
C GLY A 127 17.81 -25.56 28.86
N GLU A 128 18.52 -24.44 28.75
CA GLU A 128 19.74 -24.31 27.92
C GLU A 128 20.95 -24.99 28.60
N SER A 129 20.82 -26.25 28.99
CA SER A 129 21.87 -27.03 29.64
C SER A 129 22.86 -27.66 28.63
N GLU A 130 24.01 -28.14 29.12
CA GLU A 130 24.96 -28.91 28.30
C GLU A 130 24.29 -30.12 27.60
N GLU A 131 23.32 -30.75 28.25
CA GLU A 131 22.60 -31.88 27.67
C GLU A 131 21.78 -31.48 26.44
N PHE A 132 21.15 -30.30 26.49
CA PHE A 132 20.43 -29.73 25.35
C PHE A 132 21.39 -29.41 24.20
N LEU A 133 22.53 -28.80 24.49
CA LEU A 133 23.55 -28.50 23.46
C LEU A 133 24.11 -29.78 22.81
N ARG A 134 24.35 -30.84 23.60
CA ARG A 134 24.73 -32.16 23.07
C ARG A 134 23.63 -32.76 22.19
N TYR A 135 22.36 -32.59 22.56
CA TYR A 135 21.23 -33.00 21.71
C TYR A 135 21.21 -32.25 20.38
N VAL A 136 21.32 -30.91 20.39
CA VAL A 136 21.34 -30.08 19.17
C VAL A 136 22.51 -30.47 18.26
N ASN A 137 23.71 -30.64 18.82
CA ASN A 137 24.89 -31.07 18.05
C ASN A 137 24.69 -32.43 17.40
N ARG A 138 24.15 -33.44 18.11
CA ARG A 138 23.84 -34.75 17.50
C ARG A 138 22.81 -34.63 16.38
N LYS A 139 21.80 -33.78 16.56
CA LYS A 139 20.74 -33.54 15.56
C LYS A 139 21.30 -32.89 14.29
N LEU A 140 22.17 -31.89 14.44
CA LEU A 140 22.85 -31.25 13.32
C LEU A 140 23.82 -32.18 12.60
N MET A 141 24.59 -32.99 13.34
CA MET A 141 25.51 -33.96 12.74
C MET A 141 24.77 -35.04 11.93
N ARG A 142 23.63 -35.53 12.41
CA ARG A 142 22.77 -36.45 11.64
C ARG A 142 22.27 -35.82 10.34
N LYS A 143 21.90 -34.53 10.38
CA LYS A 143 21.46 -33.78 9.19
C LYS A 143 22.58 -33.60 8.17
N LEU A 144 23.81 -33.36 8.63
CA LEU A 144 24.98 -33.23 7.76
C LEU A 144 25.38 -34.57 7.11
N VAL A 145 25.40 -35.66 7.88
CA VAL A 145 25.74 -37.00 7.37
C VAL A 145 24.63 -37.57 6.46
N GLY A 146 23.36 -37.34 6.78
CA GLY A 146 22.22 -37.77 5.96
C GLY A 146 22.14 -37.07 4.59
N ASN A 147 22.79 -35.92 4.42
CA ASN A 147 22.87 -35.20 3.15
C ASN A 147 24.06 -35.64 2.27
N GLN A 148 24.98 -36.48 2.77
CA GLN A 148 26.11 -37.03 1.99
C GLN A 148 25.82 -38.38 1.33
N GLN A 149 24.61 -38.94 1.52
CA GLN A 149 24.15 -40.17 0.88
C GLN A 149 23.07 -39.91 -0.20
N ARG A 150 22.95 -38.68 -0.68
CA ARG A 150 22.07 -38.30 -1.80
C ARG A 150 22.88 -37.72 -2.95
#